data_AF-A0A7K2E5S6-F1
#
_entry.id   AF-A0A7K2E5S6-F1
#
_cell.length_a   1.000
_cell.length_b   1.000
_cell.length_c   1.000
_cell.angle_alpha   90.00
_cell.angle_beta   90.00
_cell.angle_gamma   90.00
#
_symmetry.space_group_name_H-M   'P 1'
#
loop_
_entity.id
_entity.type
_entity.pdbx_description
1 polymer ?
#
loop_
_entity_poly.entity_id
_entity_poly.type
_entity_poly.pdbx_seq_one_letter_code
_entity_poly.pdbx_strand_id
1 'polypeptide(L)'
;MSAGTVLVMSGDAILMDYHSCLGPIDPQLVIDDHLVPALSYLAQYERLIEKSNHGSLSTAELVLLGKLDLAELHQFELARDLSIELLKLWLTQYKFKDWKKTETRSATVTQTMREQRATEIAEQLSNHTRWLTHGRGIDMKTLRAELKLQIDDFGDDPVLKAAVWDYFWFLRDYMARTGQSTFVHAPHFF
;
A
#
# COMPACT_ATOMS: atom_id res chain seq x y z
N MET A 1 -3.05 -6.85 3.47
CA MET A 1 -2.51 -6.37 2.18
C MET A 1 -1.69 -5.11 2.46
N SER A 2 -0.37 -5.22 2.53
CA SER A 2 0.55 -4.06 2.60
C SER A 2 1.87 -4.44 1.90
N ALA A 3 2.52 -5.51 2.35
CA ALA A 3 3.75 -6.05 1.72
C ALA A 3 3.61 -6.41 0.23
N GLY A 4 2.44 -6.91 -0.21
CA GLY A 4 2.18 -7.24 -1.61
C GLY A 4 2.17 -6.01 -2.52
N THR A 5 1.46 -4.94 -2.14
CA THR A 5 1.46 -3.67 -2.90
C THR A 5 2.86 -3.08 -2.97
N VAL A 6 3.56 -3.11 -1.84
CA VAL A 6 4.93 -2.60 -1.73
C VAL A 6 5.89 -3.37 -2.66
N LEU A 7 5.78 -4.70 -2.71
CA LEU A 7 6.53 -5.54 -3.66
C LEU A 7 6.17 -5.23 -5.12
N VAL A 8 4.89 -5.03 -5.41
CA VAL A 8 4.43 -4.65 -6.77
C VAL A 8 5.03 -3.30 -7.20
N MET A 9 5.21 -2.36 -6.27
CA MET A 9 5.82 -1.05 -6.55
C MET A 9 7.34 -1.11 -6.73
N SER A 10 8.02 -2.19 -6.34
CA SER A 10 9.45 -2.38 -6.62
C SER A 10 9.72 -3.06 -7.97
N GLY A 11 8.70 -3.58 -8.64
CA GLY A 11 8.82 -4.20 -9.96
C GLY A 11 8.81 -3.18 -11.11
N ASP A 12 9.38 -3.57 -12.25
CA ASP A 12 9.43 -2.74 -13.46
C ASP A 12 8.03 -2.51 -14.06
N ALA A 13 7.23 -3.58 -14.14
CA ALA A 13 5.87 -3.56 -14.69
C ALA A 13 4.83 -3.97 -13.63
N ILE A 14 3.60 -3.48 -13.76
CA ILE A 14 2.46 -3.92 -12.96
C ILE A 14 1.48 -4.56 -13.93
N LEU A 15 1.30 -5.87 -13.84
CA LEU A 15 0.32 -6.60 -14.64
C LEU A 15 -0.94 -6.79 -13.80
N MET A 16 -2.08 -6.31 -14.32
CA MET A 16 -3.38 -6.48 -13.69
C MET A 16 -4.43 -6.79 -14.76
N ASP A 17 -5.46 -7.53 -14.39
CA ASP A 17 -6.71 -7.58 -15.15
C ASP A 17 -7.85 -6.94 -14.36
N TYR A 18 -9.07 -6.99 -14.89
CA TYR A 18 -10.26 -6.42 -14.24
C TYR A 18 -10.51 -6.95 -12.81
N HIS A 19 -10.13 -8.19 -12.49
CA HIS A 19 -10.34 -8.78 -11.16
C HIS A 19 -9.18 -8.50 -10.19
N SER A 20 -8.08 -7.98 -10.69
CA SER A 20 -6.89 -7.69 -9.91
C SER A 20 -7.08 -6.41 -9.08
N CYS A 21 -6.52 -6.40 -7.88
CA CYS A 21 -6.52 -5.22 -7.02
C CYS A 21 -5.22 -5.14 -6.21
N LEU A 22 -4.86 -3.93 -5.80
CA LEU A 22 -3.82 -3.69 -4.81
C LEU A 22 -4.44 -3.25 -3.49
N GLY A 23 -3.72 -3.38 -2.39
CA GLY A 23 -4.17 -2.88 -1.09
C GLY A 23 -3.50 -1.56 -0.71
N PRO A 24 -4.03 -0.86 0.30
CA PRO A 24 -3.30 0.24 0.94
C PRO A 24 -2.01 -0.28 1.60
N ILE A 25 -1.09 0.61 1.94
CA ILE A 25 0.21 0.21 2.51
C ILE A 25 0.34 0.50 4.00
N ASP A 26 -0.68 1.09 4.63
CA ASP A 26 -0.56 1.49 6.02
C ASP A 26 -0.34 0.28 6.95
N PRO A 27 0.51 0.42 7.98
CA PRO A 27 0.85 -0.70 8.86
C PRO A 27 -0.37 -1.26 9.58
N GLN A 28 -0.45 -2.58 9.70
CA GLN A 28 -1.48 -3.28 10.49
C GLN A 28 -0.86 -3.93 11.72
N LEU A 29 -1.60 -3.88 12.83
CA LEU A 29 -1.21 -4.46 14.11
C LEU A 29 -2.13 -5.62 14.43
N VAL A 30 -1.58 -6.65 15.06
CA VAL A 30 -2.39 -7.74 15.61
C VAL A 30 -2.68 -7.41 17.07
N ILE A 31 -3.93 -7.10 17.37
CA ILE A 31 -4.43 -6.81 18.72
C ILE A 31 -5.58 -7.76 18.98
N ASP A 32 -5.46 -8.61 20.01
CA ASP A 32 -6.46 -9.63 20.36
C ASP A 32 -6.94 -10.45 19.14
N ASP A 33 -5.98 -10.95 18.34
CA ASP A 33 -6.21 -11.69 17.08
C ASP A 33 -6.91 -10.90 15.95
N HIS A 34 -7.10 -9.58 16.12
CA HIS A 34 -7.67 -8.70 15.12
C HIS A 34 -6.61 -7.80 14.48
N LEU A 35 -6.68 -7.63 13.16
CA LEU A 35 -5.84 -6.68 12.43
C LEU A 35 -6.45 -5.29 12.48
N VAL A 36 -5.76 -4.36 13.13
CA VAL A 36 -6.18 -2.96 13.27
C VAL A 36 -5.16 -2.03 12.60
N PRO A 37 -5.60 -1.01 11.82
CA PRO A 37 -4.68 -0.05 11.22
C PRO A 37 -3.97 0.80 12.28
N ALA A 38 -2.63 0.86 12.20
CA ALA A 38 -1.82 1.66 13.11
C ALA A 38 -2.15 3.15 13.02
N LEU A 39 -2.46 3.64 11.81
CA LEU A 39 -2.81 5.04 11.58
C LEU A 39 -4.14 5.45 12.22
N SER A 40 -5.05 4.50 12.45
CA SER A 40 -6.29 4.79 13.18
C SER A 40 -6.02 5.13 14.65
N TYR A 41 -5.01 4.53 15.27
CA TYR A 41 -4.59 4.89 16.63
C TYR A 41 -4.02 6.31 16.67
N LEU A 42 -3.13 6.65 15.73
CA LEU A 42 -2.54 7.99 15.63
C LEU A 42 -3.61 9.06 15.39
N ALA A 43 -4.54 8.83 14.46
CA ALA A 43 -5.63 9.78 14.19
C ALA A 43 -6.54 9.99 15.41
N GLN A 44 -6.84 8.91 16.15
CA GLN A 44 -7.65 9.01 17.37
C GLN A 44 -6.91 9.73 18.48
N TYR A 45 -5.62 9.50 18.64
CA TYR A 45 -4.76 10.24 19.57
C TYR A 45 -4.73 11.73 19.24
N GLU A 46 -4.44 12.11 18.00
CA GLU A 46 -4.43 13.51 17.55
C GLU A 46 -5.77 14.20 17.79
N ARG A 47 -6.89 13.52 17.50
CA ARG A 47 -8.24 14.03 17.78
C ARG A 47 -8.47 14.32 19.27
N LEU A 48 -7.94 13.49 20.17
CA LEU A 48 -8.04 13.71 21.61
C LEU A 48 -7.19 14.90 22.05
N ILE A 49 -5.99 15.06 21.49
CA ILE A 49 -5.14 16.23 21.73
C ILE A 49 -5.82 17.52 21.25
N GLU A 50 -6.41 17.52 20.07
CA GLU A 50 -7.16 18.66 19.53
C GLU A 50 -8.34 19.04 20.43
N LYS A 51 -9.15 18.06 20.87
CA LYS A 51 -10.22 18.29 21.84
C LYS A 51 -9.72 18.89 23.16
N SER A 52 -8.57 18.41 23.64
CA SER A 52 -7.93 18.94 24.85
C SER A 52 -7.53 20.41 24.67
N ASN A 53 -6.90 20.75 23.55
CA ASN A 53 -6.51 22.12 23.23
C ASN A 53 -7.71 23.08 23.13
N HIS A 54 -8.88 22.56 22.74
CA HIS A 54 -10.14 23.31 22.70
C HIS A 54 -10.95 23.25 24.01
N GLY A 55 -10.46 22.57 25.06
CA GLY A 55 -11.18 22.42 26.33
C GLY A 55 -12.48 21.61 26.22
N SER A 56 -12.64 20.78 25.19
CA SER A 56 -13.82 19.95 24.92
C SER A 56 -13.61 18.46 25.21
N LEU A 57 -12.45 18.10 25.76
CA LEU A 57 -12.12 16.74 26.15
C LEU A 57 -12.97 16.29 27.35
N SER A 58 -13.74 15.22 27.18
CA SER A 58 -14.55 14.65 28.26
C SER A 58 -13.71 13.84 29.25
N THR A 59 -14.22 13.62 30.47
CA THR A 59 -13.56 12.77 31.47
C THR A 59 -13.40 11.33 30.99
N ALA A 60 -14.37 10.79 30.26
CA ALA A 60 -14.28 9.46 29.68
C ALA A 60 -13.12 9.36 28.66
N GLU A 61 -12.96 10.38 27.83
CA GLU A 61 -11.86 10.48 26.86
C GLU A 61 -10.50 10.65 27.53
N LEU A 62 -10.42 11.41 28.64
CA LEU A 62 -9.19 11.54 29.42
C LEU A 62 -8.74 10.19 30.00
N VAL A 63 -9.67 9.38 30.51
CA VAL A 63 -9.36 8.01 30.99
C VAL A 63 -8.86 7.13 29.85
N LEU A 64 -9.41 7.26 28.65
CA LEU A 64 -8.93 6.52 27.47
C LEU A 64 -7.53 6.96 27.05
N LEU A 65 -7.23 8.26 27.06
CA LEU A 65 -5.90 8.79 26.74
C LEU A 65 -4.82 8.19 27.66
N GLY A 66 -5.13 8.05 28.95
CA GLY A 66 -4.23 7.43 29.93
C GLY A 66 -3.99 5.92 29.76
N LYS A 67 -4.74 5.24 28.88
CA LYS A 67 -4.53 3.82 28.54
C LYS A 67 -3.62 3.61 27.33
N LEU A 68 -3.30 4.66 26.58
CA LEU A 68 -2.43 4.56 25.42
C LEU A 68 -0.97 4.45 25.86
N ASP A 69 -0.24 3.51 25.28
CA ASP A 69 1.20 3.41 25.46
C ASP A 69 1.91 4.35 24.47
N LEU A 70 2.68 5.32 25.00
CA LEU A 70 3.39 6.30 24.19
C LEU A 70 4.51 5.67 23.34
N ALA A 71 5.17 4.61 23.84
CA ALA A 71 6.19 3.90 23.09
C ALA A 71 5.56 3.11 21.93
N GLU A 72 4.34 2.61 22.12
CA GLU A 72 3.57 1.93 21.08
C GLU A 72 3.10 2.91 19.99
N LEU A 73 2.56 4.07 20.38
CA LEU A 73 2.20 5.15 19.43
C LEU A 73 3.41 5.57 18.59
N HIS A 74 4.58 5.74 19.21
CA HIS A 74 5.80 6.09 18.47
C HIS A 74 6.23 4.99 17.49
N GLN A 75 6.09 3.72 17.85
CA GLN A 75 6.34 2.61 16.92
C GLN A 75 5.43 2.66 15.69
N PHE A 76 4.18 3.12 15.85
CA PHE A 76 3.26 3.29 14.73
C PHE A 76 3.70 4.39 13.78
N GLU A 77 4.19 5.51 14.32
CA GLU A 77 4.78 6.61 13.54
C GLU A 77 5.99 6.10 12.74
N LEU A 78 6.92 5.40 13.40
CA LEU A 78 8.11 4.84 12.75
C LEU A 78 7.74 3.83 11.67
N ALA A 79 6.76 2.95 11.91
CA ALA A 79 6.31 1.96 10.92
C ALA A 79 5.66 2.62 9.69
N ARG A 80 4.88 3.69 9.90
CA ARG A 80 4.32 4.51 8.82
C ARG A 80 5.44 5.14 8.00
N ASP A 81 6.36 5.83 8.67
CA ASP A 81 7.43 6.59 8.02
C ASP A 81 8.35 5.66 7.24
N LEU A 82 8.72 4.51 7.82
CA LEU A 82 9.49 3.47 7.14
C LEU A 82 8.78 2.96 5.88
N SER A 83 7.46 2.71 5.96
CA SER A 83 6.69 2.24 4.80
C SER A 83 6.69 3.25 3.66
N ILE A 84 6.55 4.54 3.98
CA ILE A 84 6.59 5.64 3.01
C ILE A 84 8.01 5.77 2.42
N GLU A 85 9.06 5.74 3.26
CA GLU A 85 10.45 5.86 2.82
C GLU A 85 10.87 4.71 1.88
N LEU A 86 10.55 3.47 2.24
CA LEU A 86 10.85 2.30 1.41
C LEU A 86 10.14 2.38 0.06
N LEU A 87 8.87 2.78 0.05
CA LEU A 87 8.12 2.90 -1.19
C LEU A 87 8.68 4.01 -2.08
N LYS A 88 9.04 5.16 -1.49
CA LYS A 88 9.71 6.25 -2.21
C LYS A 88 11.00 5.80 -2.86
N LEU A 89 11.83 5.08 -2.10
CA LEU A 89 13.10 4.53 -2.57
C LEU A 89 12.88 3.61 -3.76
N TRP A 90 11.99 2.62 -3.62
CA TRP A 90 11.79 1.59 -4.63
C TRP A 90 11.10 2.11 -5.89
N LEU A 91 10.10 2.98 -5.76
CA LEU A 91 9.49 3.64 -6.90
C LEU A 91 10.51 4.46 -7.68
N THR A 92 11.36 5.22 -6.99
CA THR A 92 12.36 6.08 -7.64
C THR A 92 13.46 5.25 -8.31
N GLN A 93 13.98 4.24 -7.64
CA GLN A 93 15.12 3.44 -8.13
C GLN A 93 14.73 2.41 -9.19
N TYR A 94 13.61 1.71 -9.00
CA TYR A 94 13.22 0.60 -9.85
C TYR A 94 12.08 1.01 -10.77
N LYS A 95 10.92 1.40 -10.22
CA LYS A 95 9.72 1.64 -11.02
C LYS A 95 9.89 2.75 -12.06
N PHE A 96 10.53 3.85 -11.67
CA PHE A 96 10.69 5.04 -12.51
C PHE A 96 12.03 5.09 -13.24
N LYS A 97 12.82 4.02 -13.24
CA LYS A 97 14.15 3.99 -13.87
C LYS A 97 14.08 4.40 -15.36
N ASP A 98 13.04 3.95 -16.05
CA ASP A 98 12.81 4.18 -17.48
C ASP A 98 11.87 5.36 -17.78
N TRP A 99 11.36 6.06 -16.75
CA TRP A 99 10.55 7.26 -16.93
C TRP A 99 11.45 8.43 -17.37
N LYS A 100 11.61 8.60 -18.68
CA LYS A 100 12.52 9.59 -19.29
C LYS A 100 11.80 10.84 -19.81
N LYS A 101 10.53 10.72 -20.19
CA LYS A 101 9.70 11.83 -20.67
C LYS A 101 8.32 11.78 -20.03
N THR A 102 7.77 12.96 -19.74
CA THR A 102 6.38 13.10 -19.29
C THR A 102 5.42 12.84 -20.44
N GLU A 103 4.29 12.18 -20.15
CA GLU A 103 3.31 11.80 -21.18
C GLU A 103 2.62 13.03 -21.79
N THR A 104 2.13 13.95 -20.96
CA THR A 104 1.34 15.11 -21.45
C THR A 104 2.19 16.22 -22.09
N ARG A 105 3.36 16.52 -21.51
CA ARG A 105 4.18 17.67 -21.94
C ARG A 105 5.41 17.27 -22.75
N SER A 106 5.70 15.96 -22.86
CA SER A 106 6.93 15.45 -23.48
C SER A 106 8.23 16.03 -22.91
N ALA A 107 8.18 16.65 -21.72
CA ALA A 107 9.32 17.20 -21.02
C ALA A 107 10.22 16.10 -20.46
N THR A 108 11.54 16.33 -20.47
CA THR A 108 12.53 15.45 -19.85
C THR A 108 12.27 15.31 -18.36
N VAL A 109 12.21 14.06 -17.88
CA VAL A 109 11.98 13.76 -16.47
C VAL A 109 13.30 13.91 -15.70
N THR A 110 13.27 14.66 -14.61
CA THR A 110 14.41 14.82 -13.70
C THR A 110 14.32 13.87 -12.52
N GLN A 111 15.42 13.69 -11.79
CA GLN A 111 15.45 12.89 -10.56
C GLN A 111 14.43 13.42 -9.52
N THR A 112 14.37 14.74 -9.33
CA THR A 112 13.39 15.37 -8.43
C THR A 112 11.95 15.08 -8.83
N MET A 113 11.64 15.00 -10.13
CA MET A 113 10.29 14.65 -10.59
C MET A 113 9.93 13.20 -10.23
N ARG A 114 10.90 12.27 -10.28
CA ARG A 114 10.72 10.86 -9.87
C ARG A 114 10.46 10.77 -8.37
N GLU A 115 11.28 11.44 -7.57
CA GLU A 115 11.17 11.46 -6.11
C GLU A 115 9.85 12.10 -5.65
N GLN A 116 9.44 13.19 -6.29
CA GLN A 116 8.18 13.85 -6.00
C GLN A 116 6.99 12.94 -6.34
N ARG A 117 7.00 12.32 -7.53
CA ARG A 117 5.97 11.35 -7.94
C ARG A 117 5.92 10.15 -6.99
N ALA A 118 7.07 9.64 -6.57
CA ALA A 118 7.16 8.53 -5.63
C ALA A 118 6.59 8.90 -4.26
N THR A 119 6.85 10.12 -3.79
CA THR A 119 6.30 10.66 -2.54
C THR A 119 4.78 10.78 -2.61
N GLU A 120 4.24 11.36 -3.70
CA GLU A 120 2.80 11.49 -3.91
C GLU A 120 2.09 10.13 -3.88
N ILE A 121 2.66 9.12 -4.53
CA ILE A 121 2.09 7.75 -4.56
C ILE A 121 2.15 7.10 -3.18
N ALA A 122 3.27 7.24 -2.47
CA ALA A 122 3.45 6.65 -1.14
C ALA A 122 2.49 7.24 -0.12
N GLU A 123 2.36 8.57 -0.09
CA GLU A 123 1.41 9.28 0.76
C GLU A 123 -0.02 8.87 0.45
N GLN A 124 -0.41 8.82 -0.83
CA GLN A 124 -1.75 8.38 -1.23
C GLN A 124 -2.05 6.95 -0.82
N LEU A 125 -1.15 5.99 -1.07
CA LEU A 125 -1.34 4.59 -0.67
C LEU A 125 -1.40 4.39 0.85
N SER A 126 -0.74 5.26 1.61
CA SER A 126 -0.78 5.26 3.08
C SER A 126 -2.00 5.97 3.67
N ASN A 127 -2.82 6.63 2.85
CA ASN A 127 -3.95 7.41 3.34
C ASN A 127 -5.12 6.53 3.81
N HIS A 128 -5.09 6.15 5.09
CA HIS A 128 -6.12 5.33 5.72
C HIS A 128 -7.52 5.95 5.67
N THR A 129 -7.65 7.28 5.61
CA THR A 129 -8.97 7.94 5.51
C THR A 129 -9.57 7.86 4.10
N ARG A 130 -8.73 7.80 3.06
CA ARG A 130 -9.16 7.60 1.67
C ARG A 130 -9.62 6.15 1.43
N TRP A 131 -8.85 5.19 1.95
CA TRP A 131 -9.07 3.77 1.69
C TRP A 131 -10.03 3.11 2.70
N LEU A 132 -10.18 3.69 3.89
CA LEU A 132 -11.09 3.32 4.98
C LEU A 132 -10.81 1.96 5.63
N THR A 133 -10.50 0.93 4.83
CA THR A 133 -10.25 -0.43 5.28
C THR A 133 -9.27 -1.13 4.35
N HIS A 134 -8.31 -1.87 4.93
CA HIS A 134 -7.39 -2.72 4.16
C HIS A 134 -8.07 -3.82 3.37
N GLY A 135 -9.26 -4.26 3.77
CA GLY A 135 -10.00 -5.31 3.06
C GLY A 135 -10.55 -4.86 1.71
N ARG A 136 -10.58 -3.55 1.45
CA ARG A 136 -11.05 -2.99 0.19
C ARG A 136 -9.89 -2.83 -0.78
N GLY A 137 -9.86 -3.68 -1.79
CA GLY A 137 -8.92 -3.54 -2.90
C GLY A 137 -9.10 -2.22 -3.67
N ILE A 138 -7.98 -1.69 -4.13
CA ILE A 138 -7.87 -0.54 -5.04
C ILE A 138 -7.79 -1.11 -6.46
N ASP A 139 -8.83 -0.85 -7.26
CA ASP A 139 -8.92 -1.37 -8.62
C ASP A 139 -7.97 -0.64 -9.59
N MET A 140 -7.69 -1.28 -10.73
CA MET A 140 -6.81 -0.74 -11.77
C MET A 140 -7.26 0.64 -12.27
N LYS A 141 -8.57 0.90 -12.36
CA LYS A 141 -9.10 2.19 -12.79
C LYS A 141 -8.70 3.30 -11.82
N THR A 142 -8.85 3.05 -10.52
CA THR A 142 -8.50 3.95 -9.43
C THR A 142 -6.99 4.18 -9.39
N LEU A 143 -6.19 3.11 -9.51
CA LEU A 143 -4.72 3.21 -9.54
C LEU A 143 -4.22 4.07 -10.72
N ARG A 144 -4.81 3.92 -11.91
CA ARG A 144 -4.48 4.78 -13.07
C ARG A 144 -4.97 6.22 -12.88
N ALA A 145 -6.19 6.41 -12.38
CA ALA A 145 -6.82 7.72 -12.32
C ALA A 145 -6.27 8.61 -11.19
N GLU A 146 -6.13 8.05 -9.99
CA GLU A 146 -5.74 8.77 -8.77
C GLU A 146 -4.22 8.75 -8.58
N LEU A 147 -3.60 7.57 -8.64
CA LEU A 147 -2.17 7.40 -8.36
C LEU A 147 -1.27 7.60 -9.60
N LYS A 148 -1.88 7.63 -10.80
CA LYS A 148 -1.16 7.73 -12.10
C LYS A 148 -0.13 6.63 -12.31
N LEU A 149 -0.42 5.43 -11.81
CA LEU A 149 0.43 4.28 -12.03
C LEU A 149 0.23 3.73 -13.44
N GLN A 150 1.32 3.43 -14.13
CA GLN A 150 1.29 2.66 -15.36
C GLN A 150 1.06 1.18 -15.00
N ILE A 151 0.00 0.64 -15.57
CA ILE A 151 -0.45 -0.74 -15.37
C ILE A 151 -0.69 -1.34 -16.74
N ASP A 152 -0.13 -2.51 -16.98
CA ASP A 152 -0.34 -3.29 -18.20
C ASP A 152 -1.56 -4.19 -17.98
N ASP A 153 -2.61 -3.95 -18.78
CA ASP A 153 -3.84 -4.75 -18.70
C ASP A 153 -3.64 -6.06 -19.44
N PHE A 154 -3.28 -7.12 -18.72
CA PHE A 154 -3.11 -8.44 -19.34
C PHE A 154 -4.45 -9.06 -19.76
N GLY A 155 -5.58 -8.48 -19.32
CA GLY A 155 -6.91 -8.91 -19.72
C GLY A 155 -7.22 -8.71 -21.20
N ASP A 156 -6.51 -7.78 -21.85
CA ASP A 156 -6.64 -7.47 -23.28
C ASP A 156 -5.94 -8.50 -24.20
N ASP A 157 -5.06 -9.34 -23.64
CA ASP A 157 -4.41 -10.46 -24.34
C ASP A 157 -5.04 -11.80 -23.87
N PRO A 158 -5.91 -12.43 -24.69
CA PRO A 158 -6.57 -13.67 -24.30
C PRO A 158 -5.61 -14.84 -23.99
N VAL A 159 -4.45 -14.88 -24.65
CA VAL A 159 -3.46 -15.95 -24.47
C VAL A 159 -2.71 -15.75 -23.16
N LEU A 160 -2.23 -14.54 -22.91
CA LEU A 160 -1.56 -14.21 -21.65
C LEU A 160 -2.51 -14.34 -20.46
N LYS A 161 -3.75 -13.84 -20.60
CA LYS A 161 -4.80 -13.97 -19.59
C LYS A 161 -5.04 -15.42 -19.19
N ALA A 162 -5.21 -16.32 -20.17
CA ALA A 162 -5.40 -17.74 -19.90
C ALA A 162 -4.20 -18.33 -19.14
N ALA A 163 -2.98 -18.07 -19.61
CA ALA A 163 -1.77 -18.59 -18.98
C ALA A 163 -1.59 -18.11 -17.53
N VAL A 164 -1.84 -16.82 -17.25
CA VAL A 164 -1.74 -16.25 -15.90
C VAL A 164 -2.80 -16.83 -14.97
N TRP A 165 -4.04 -16.95 -15.43
CA TRP A 165 -5.14 -17.50 -14.62
C TRP A 165 -4.97 -18.99 -14.35
N ASP A 166 -4.55 -19.78 -15.34
CA ASP A 166 -4.28 -21.21 -15.16
C ASP A 166 -3.17 -21.43 -14.12
N TYR A 167 -2.09 -20.64 -14.21
CA TYR A 167 -1.02 -20.67 -13.21
C TYR A 167 -1.53 -20.26 -11.82
N PHE A 168 -2.28 -19.16 -11.72
CA PHE A 168 -2.81 -18.66 -10.46
C PHE A 168 -3.74 -19.69 -9.77
N TRP A 169 -4.66 -20.30 -10.51
CA TRP A 169 -5.59 -21.29 -9.96
C TRP A 169 -4.87 -22.55 -9.53
N PHE A 170 -3.92 -23.04 -10.32
CA PHE A 170 -3.10 -24.18 -9.94
C PHE A 170 -2.29 -23.90 -8.67
N LEU A 171 -1.64 -22.74 -8.60
CA LEU A 171 -0.89 -22.32 -7.42
C LEU A 171 -1.80 -22.21 -6.19
N ARG A 172 -2.99 -21.63 -6.34
CA ARG A 172 -3.96 -21.48 -5.25
C ARG A 172 -4.42 -22.84 -4.71
N ASP A 173 -4.72 -23.80 -5.59
CA ASP A 173 -5.07 -25.16 -5.18
C ASP A 173 -3.91 -25.84 -4.45
N TYR A 174 -2.69 -25.75 -4.99
CA TYR A 174 -1.49 -26.28 -4.36
C TYR A 174 -1.25 -25.70 -2.96
N MET A 175 -1.32 -24.37 -2.83
CA MET A 175 -1.16 -23.68 -1.55
C MET A 175 -2.23 -24.11 -0.54
N ALA A 176 -3.50 -24.21 -0.96
CA ALA A 176 -4.60 -24.66 -0.12
C ALA A 176 -4.39 -26.09 0.37
N ARG A 177 -3.92 -26.99 -0.49
CA ARG A 177 -3.67 -28.40 -0.16
C ARG A 177 -2.45 -28.61 0.73
N THR A 178 -1.43 -27.76 0.61
CA THR A 178 -0.18 -27.84 1.39
C THR A 178 -0.21 -27.00 2.66
N GLY A 179 -1.28 -26.22 2.90
CA GLY A 179 -1.39 -25.32 4.04
C GLY A 179 -0.44 -24.12 3.98
N GLN A 180 0.06 -23.77 2.78
CA GLN A 180 0.91 -22.60 2.60
C GLN A 180 0.06 -21.33 2.51
N SER A 181 0.37 -20.33 3.32
CA SER A 181 -0.32 -19.04 3.34
C SER A 181 0.28 -18.01 2.38
N THR A 182 1.55 -18.16 2.02
CA THR A 182 2.30 -17.23 1.16
C THR A 182 3.19 -18.01 0.19
N PHE A 183 3.30 -17.51 -1.04
CA PHE A 183 4.18 -18.07 -2.06
C PHE A 183 4.86 -16.93 -2.85
N VAL A 184 6.12 -17.12 -3.22
CA VAL A 184 6.87 -16.20 -4.08
C VAL A 184 7.50 -17.04 -5.19
N HIS A 185 7.15 -16.75 -6.44
CA HIS A 185 7.81 -17.35 -7.61
C HIS A 185 9.07 -16.55 -7.93
N ALA A 186 10.23 -17.20 -7.98
CA ALA A 186 11.46 -16.61 -8.49
C ALA A 186 12.05 -17.49 -9.60
N PRO A 187 12.64 -16.93 -10.68
CA PRO A 187 13.14 -17.71 -11.82
C PRO A 187 14.20 -18.78 -11.49
N HIS A 188 14.84 -18.67 -10.31
CA HIS A 188 16.00 -19.47 -9.92
C HIS A 188 15.83 -20.22 -8.60
N PHE A 189 14.64 -20.19 -8.00
CA PHE A 189 14.35 -20.93 -6.77
C PHE A 189 13.05 -21.69 -6.95
N PHE A 190 13.16 -23.02 -7.02
CA PHE A 190 12.08 -23.99 -6.97
C PHE A 190 11.99 -24.58 -5.57
#